data_AF-A0A076HM36-F1
#
_entry.id   AF-A0A076HM36-F1
#
_cell.length_a   1.000
_cell.length_b   1.000
_cell.length_c   1.000
_cell.angle_alpha   90.00
_cell.angle_beta   90.00
_cell.angle_gamma   90.00
#
_symmetry.space_group_name_H-M   'P 1'
#
loop_
_entity.id
_entity.type
_entity.pdbx_description
1 polymer ?
#
loop_
_entity_poly.entity_id
_entity_poly.type
_entity_poly.pdbx_seq_one_letter_code
_entity_poly.pdbx_strand_id
1 'polypeptide(L)'
;MVAAFTTLPVIGVPIKSSASIHGLDSILSMLQMPAGVPVATIALDGATNAAVLATQMLALSNARLHDVLEKYRTSLKDKVMRTIEELRKGGFNDE
;
A
#
# COMPACT_ATOMS: atom_id res chain seq x y z
N MET A 1 -2.36 8.46 16.85
CA MET A 1 -2.89 9.73 17.42
C MET A 1 -3.51 10.66 16.39
N VAL A 2 -2.92 10.87 15.20
CA VAL A 2 -3.44 11.81 14.18
C VAL A 2 -4.95 11.64 13.89
N ALA A 3 -5.44 10.41 13.73
CA ALA A 3 -6.85 10.12 13.45
C ALA A 3 -7.84 10.62 14.51
N ALA A 4 -7.40 10.83 15.76
CA ALA A 4 -8.27 11.35 16.82
C ALA A 4 -8.50 12.87 16.71
N PHE A 5 -7.70 13.58 15.92
CA PHE A 5 -7.69 15.04 15.84
C PHE A 5 -8.09 15.58 14.47
N THR A 6 -8.54 14.72 13.55
CA THR A 6 -8.92 15.13 12.20
C THR A 6 -10.13 14.36 11.72
N THR A 7 -10.93 14.99 10.87
CA THR A 7 -12.02 14.34 10.12
C THR A 7 -11.54 13.78 8.77
N LEU A 8 -10.30 14.09 8.39
CA LEU A 8 -9.71 13.56 7.16
C LEU A 8 -9.36 12.07 7.31
N PRO A 9 -9.41 11.28 6.22
CA PRO A 9 -8.92 9.91 6.23
C PRO A 9 -7.45 9.84 6.64
N VAL A 10 -7.12 8.91 7.54
CA VAL A 10 -5.74 8.66 7.97
C VAL A 10 -5.32 7.26 7.53
N ILE A 11 -4.18 7.18 6.85
CA ILE A 11 -3.55 5.93 6.43
C ILE A 11 -2.37 5.65 7.36
N GLY A 12 -2.36 4.48 7.97
CA GLY A 12 -1.28 4.02 8.85
C GLY A 12 -0.35 3.06 8.13
N VAL A 13 0.96 3.33 8.19
CA VAL A 13 2.00 2.41 7.70
C VAL A 13 2.78 1.88 8.88
N PRO A 14 2.59 0.62 9.29
CA PRO A 14 3.38 0.03 10.35
C PRO A 14 4.82 -0.14 9.84
N ILE A 15 5.79 0.31 10.64
CA ILE A 15 7.21 0.25 10.30
C ILE A 15 7.89 -0.81 11.14
N LYS A 16 8.68 -1.68 10.52
CA LYS A 16 9.42 -2.69 11.25
C LYS A 16 10.54 -2.05 12.07
N SER A 17 10.45 -2.19 13.39
CA SER A 17 11.53 -1.82 14.31
C SER A 17 12.46 -3.01 14.58
N SER A 18 13.74 -2.75 14.83
CA SER A 18 14.70 -3.79 15.26
C SER A 18 14.32 -4.44 16.59
N ALA A 19 13.57 -3.73 17.44
CA ALA A 19 13.07 -4.23 18.71
C ALA A 19 11.70 -4.94 18.60
N SER A 20 11.10 -4.96 17.41
CA SER A 20 9.76 -5.53 17.21
C SER A 20 9.78 -7.05 17.06
N ILE A 21 8.71 -7.70 17.52
CA ILE A 21 8.44 -9.11 17.21
C ILE A 21 7.92 -9.17 15.77
N HIS A 22 8.84 -9.15 14.80
CA HIS A 22 8.55 -9.17 13.37
C HIS A 22 7.55 -8.09 12.89
N GLY A 23 7.51 -6.94 13.56
CA GLY A 23 6.60 -5.83 13.24
C GLY A 23 5.14 -6.01 13.69
N LEU A 24 4.81 -7.10 14.41
CA LEU A 24 3.44 -7.38 14.85
C LEU A 24 2.92 -6.34 15.85
N ASP A 25 3.80 -5.85 16.73
CA ASP A 25 3.52 -4.74 17.66
C ASP A 25 3.08 -3.46 16.93
N SER A 26 3.75 -3.13 15.83
CA SER A 26 3.51 -1.96 15.01
C SER A 26 2.21 -2.12 14.22
N ILE A 27 1.93 -3.32 13.71
CA ILE A 27 0.66 -3.63 13.05
C ILE A 27 -0.49 -3.52 14.05
N LEU A 28 -0.43 -4.21 15.18
CA LEU A 28 -1.54 -4.26 16.15
C LEU A 28 -1.80 -2.90 16.80
N SER A 29 -0.75 -2.11 17.06
CA SER A 29 -0.91 -0.76 17.61
C SER A 29 -1.58 0.24 16.66
N MET A 30 -1.55 0.00 15.35
CA MET A 30 -2.27 0.80 14.35
C MET A 30 -3.60 0.21 13.92
N LEU A 31 -3.71 -1.13 13.87
CA LEU A 31 -4.90 -1.85 13.41
C LEU A 31 -6.02 -1.85 14.46
N GLN A 32 -5.67 -2.01 15.74
CA GLN A 32 -6.65 -2.17 16.84
C GLN A 32 -7.16 -0.82 17.35
N MET A 33 -7.72 -0.01 16.46
CA MET A 33 -8.36 1.25 16.83
C MET A 33 -9.76 1.03 17.41
N PRO A 34 -10.17 1.79 18.45
CA PRO A 34 -11.52 1.71 18.99
C PRO A 34 -12.56 2.23 17.98
N ALA A 35 -13.82 1.81 18.17
CA ALA A 35 -14.93 2.27 17.35
C ALA A 35 -15.04 3.81 17.34
N GLY A 36 -15.26 4.39 16.16
CA GLY A 36 -15.42 5.83 15.96
C GLY A 36 -14.14 6.58 15.54
N VAL A 37 -12.95 5.99 15.66
CA VAL A 37 -11.68 6.62 15.24
C VAL A 37 -10.92 5.70 14.28
N PRO A 38 -11.36 5.57 13.02
CA PRO A 38 -10.78 4.60 12.08
C PRO A 38 -9.39 5.02 11.57
N VAL A 39 -8.55 4.03 11.29
CA VAL A 39 -7.27 4.18 10.57
C VAL A 39 -7.21 3.14 9.45
N ALA A 40 -6.88 3.56 8.23
CA ALA A 40 -6.63 2.64 7.12
C ALA A 40 -5.21 2.08 7.21
N THR A 41 -5.04 0.98 7.94
CA THR A 41 -3.72 0.34 8.15
C THR A 41 -3.31 -0.50 6.95
N ILE A 42 -2.10 -0.30 6.46
CA ILE A 42 -1.50 -1.00 5.32
C ILE A 42 -0.52 -2.09 5.81
N ALA A 43 -0.03 -2.91 4.88
CA ALA A 43 1.04 -3.88 5.14
C ALA A 43 2.28 -3.24 5.81
N LEU A 44 3.02 -4.06 6.55
CA LEU A 44 4.30 -3.71 7.17
C LEU A 44 5.28 -3.16 6.12
N ASP A 45 5.90 -2.02 6.42
CA ASP A 45 6.78 -1.26 5.53
C ASP A 45 6.15 -0.92 4.15
N GLY A 46 4.82 -0.97 4.06
CA GLY A 46 4.05 -0.83 2.82
C GLY A 46 3.81 0.61 2.37
N ALA A 47 4.79 1.50 2.48
CA ALA A 47 4.64 2.92 2.17
C ALA A 47 4.14 3.19 0.73
N THR A 48 4.59 2.39 -0.24
CA THR A 48 4.12 2.47 -1.63
C THR A 48 2.62 2.22 -1.74
N ASN A 49 2.10 1.21 -1.03
CA ASN A 49 0.68 0.90 -1.04
C ASN A 49 -0.14 1.99 -0.34
N ALA A 50 0.41 2.63 0.70
CA ALA A 50 -0.22 3.79 1.32
C ALA A 50 -0.33 4.97 0.34
N ALA A 51 0.71 5.25 -0.44
CA ALA A 51 0.66 6.28 -1.49
C ALA A 51 -0.35 5.96 -2.60
N VAL A 52 -0.44 4.69 -3.01
CA VAL A 52 -1.44 4.24 -3.98
C VAL A 52 -2.85 4.39 -3.42
N LEU A 53 -3.11 4.00 -2.16
CA LEU A 53 -4.42 4.17 -1.52
C LEU A 53 -4.80 5.65 -1.40
N ALA A 54 -3.87 6.50 -0.97
CA ALA A 54 -4.08 7.95 -0.91
C ALA A 54 -4.45 8.51 -2.30
N THR A 55 -3.74 8.08 -3.34
CA THR A 55 -4.04 8.48 -4.71
C THR A 55 -5.41 7.99 -5.16
N GLN A 56 -5.82 6.77 -4.79
CA GLN A 56 -7.16 6.25 -5.08
C GLN A 56 -8.26 7.08 -4.41
N MET A 57 -8.07 7.48 -3.15
CA MET A 57 -9.01 8.36 -2.45
C MET A 57 -9.13 9.71 -3.16
N LEU A 58 -8.01 10.32 -3.57
CA LEU A 58 -7.99 11.59 -4.27
C LEU A 58 -8.55 11.50 -5.71
N ALA A 59 -8.37 10.35 -6.37
CA ALA A 59 -8.83 10.13 -7.74
C ALA A 59 -10.36 10.08 -7.86
N LEU A 60 -11.10 9.83 -6.77
CA LEU A 60 -12.57 9.84 -6.76
C LEU A 60 -13.17 11.16 -7.27
N SER A 61 -12.45 12.27 -7.08
CA SER A 61 -12.86 13.61 -7.55
C SER A 61 -11.86 14.25 -8.52
N ASN A 62 -10.86 13.50 -8.97
CA ASN A 62 -9.79 14.01 -9.82
C ASN A 62 -9.52 13.08 -11.01
N ALA A 63 -10.08 13.43 -12.17
CA ALA A 63 -9.93 12.65 -13.40
C ALA A 63 -8.48 12.45 -13.84
N ARG A 64 -7.60 13.45 -13.62
CA ARG A 64 -6.18 13.30 -13.95
C ARG A 64 -5.51 12.22 -13.09
N LEU A 65 -5.82 12.17 -11.80
CA LEU A 65 -5.27 11.13 -10.91
C LEU A 65 -5.85 9.75 -11.22
N HIS A 66 -7.12 9.69 -11.63
CA HIS A 66 -7.72 8.46 -12.13
C HIS A 66 -6.95 7.90 -13.34
N ASP A 67 -6.67 8.73 -14.35
CA ASP A 67 -5.91 8.31 -15.53
C ASP A 67 -4.48 7.87 -15.20
N VAL A 68 -3.84 8.55 -14.24
CA VAL A 68 -2.51 8.16 -13.74
C VAL A 68 -2.55 6.79 -13.07
N LEU A 69 -3.56 6.51 -12.23
CA LEU A 69 -3.75 5.21 -11.60
C LEU A 69 -3.99 4.10 -12.62
N GLU A 70 -4.76 4.37 -13.67
CA GLU A 70 -5.06 3.37 -14.70
C GLU A 70 -3.81 3.02 -15.53
N LYS A 71 -3.02 4.04 -15.89
CA LYS A 71 -1.72 3.83 -16.52
C LYS A 71 -0.76 3.07 -15.62
N TYR A 72 -0.73 3.39 -14.34
CA TYR A 72 0.09 2.67 -13.36
C TYR A 72 -0.31 1.19 -13.29
N ARG A 73 -1.61 0.87 -13.18
CA ARG A 73 -2.10 -0.51 -13.18
C ARG A 73 -1.76 -1.26 -14.47
N THR A 74 -1.92 -0.62 -15.61
CA THR A 74 -1.54 -1.19 -16.91
C THR A 74 -0.05 -1.51 -16.95
N SER A 75 0.81 -0.61 -16.47
CA SER A 75 2.26 -0.85 -16.42
C SER A 75 2.65 -2.04 -15.53
N LEU A 76 1.93 -2.26 -14.42
CA LEU A 76 2.16 -3.42 -13.55
C LEU A 76 1.74 -4.72 -14.24
N LYS A 77 0.59 -4.72 -14.92
CA LYS A 77 0.14 -5.86 -15.74
C LYS A 77 1.17 -6.20 -16.80
N ASP A 78 1.66 -5.21 -17.54
CA ASP A 78 2.65 -5.40 -18.59
C ASP A 78 3.96 -5.96 -18.02
N LYS A 79 4.40 -5.49 -16.85
CA LYS A 79 5.58 -6.02 -16.16
C LYS A 79 5.41 -7.50 -15.84
N VAL A 80 4.27 -7.90 -15.27
CA VAL A 80 3.98 -9.31 -14.96
C VAL A 80 3.95 -10.17 -16.22
N MET A 81 3.31 -9.70 -17.29
CA MET A 81 3.24 -10.43 -18.56
C MET A 81 4.62 -10.64 -19.19
N ARG A 82 5.51 -9.64 -19.12
CA ARG A 82 6.91 -9.78 -19.57
C ARG A 82 7.66 -10.82 -18.76
N THR A 83 7.57 -10.77 -17.43
CA THR A 83 8.21 -11.77 -16.55
C THR A 83 7.71 -13.18 -16.84
N ILE A 84 6.41 -13.37 -17.10
CA ILE A 84 5.86 -14.67 -17.49
C ILE A 84 6.46 -15.15 -18.83
N GLU A 85 6.62 -14.25 -19.80
CA GLU A 85 7.18 -14.61 -21.10
C GLU A 85 8.67 -14.99 -21.01
N GLU A 86 9.45 -14.28 -20.19
CA GLU A 86 10.85 -14.60 -19.88
C GLU A 86 10.98 -15.98 -19.21
N LEU A 87 10.14 -16.25 -18.21
CA LEU A 87 10.09 -17.55 -17.53
C LEU A 87 9.76 -18.70 -18.50
N ARG A 88 8.79 -18.50 -19.42
CA ARG A 88 8.42 -19.49 -20.44
C ARG A 88 9.55 -19.78 -21.44
N LYS A 89 10.43 -18.81 -21.68
CA LYS A 89 11.60 -18.96 -22.56
C LYS A 89 12.79 -19.66 -21.86
N GLY A 90 12.59 -20.15 -20.63
CA GLY A 90 13.60 -20.91 -19.88
C GLY A 90 14.42 -20.06 -18.90
N GLY A 91 14.05 -18.81 -18.66
CA GLY A 91 14.73 -17.92 -17.72
C GLY A 91 14.31 -18.17 -16.27
N PHE A 92 14.80 -19.25 -15.66
CA PHE A 92 14.87 -19.39 -14.20
C PHE A 92 16.35 -19.38 -13.82
N ASN A 93 16.93 -18.18 -13.70
CA ASN A 93 18.21 -18.03 -13.02
C ASN A 93 17.90 -17.65 -11.57
N ASP A 94 17.93 -18.64 -10.69
CA ASP A 94 18.02 -18.44 -9.24
C ASP A 94 19.44 -17.94 -8.92
N GLU A 95 19.66 -16.62 -8.99
CA GLU A 95 20.73 -15.93 -8.26
C GLU A 95 20.11 -14.90 -7.31
#